data_AF-A0A1M5HXG1-F1
#
_entry.id   AF-A0A1M5HXG1-F1
#
_cell.length_a   1.000
_cell.length_b   1.000
_cell.length_c   1.000
_cell.angle_alpha   90.00
_cell.angle_beta   90.00
_cell.angle_gamma   90.00
#
_symmetry.space_group_name_H-M   'P 1'
#
loop_
_entity.id
_entity.type
_entity.pdbx_description
1 polymer ?
#
loop_
_entity_poly.entity_id
_entity_poly.type
_entity_poly.pdbx_seq_one_letter_code
_entity_poly.pdbx_strand_id
1 'polypeptide(L)'
;MPGIVLPTKSALNFCFIYKILHALQTDGFTVPLKKILMKTQSYKNHIRFYPPHHFVYYPIIIAFLSFSVFFAFTTKDVILWSFISAIFIILFCLAFMLRQHYALTLQNRIVRLELRYRYLAVTGKKLEDIEEQLNDDQLFALRFAADIELEELVQQVLTKNLSGDKIKKSIQYWKGDYERV
;
A
#
# COMPACT_ATOMS: atom_id res chain seq x y z
N MET A 1 -50.24 -46.49 -5.02
CA MET A 1 -49.05 -45.77 -4.50
C MET A 1 -48.01 -45.67 -5.60
N PRO A 2 -47.60 -44.44 -5.97
CA PRO A 2 -46.24 -44.17 -6.40
C PRO A 2 -45.60 -43.14 -5.47
N GLY A 3 -44.42 -43.46 -4.96
CA GLY A 3 -43.69 -42.64 -4.00
C GLY A 3 -43.20 -41.33 -4.64
N ILE A 4 -43.56 -40.21 -4.01
CA ILE A 4 -42.97 -38.90 -4.31
C ILE A 4 -41.57 -38.88 -3.71
N VAL A 5 -40.56 -39.07 -4.56
CA VAL A 5 -39.16 -38.84 -4.19
C VAL A 5 -38.95 -37.34 -4.13
N LEU A 6 -38.88 -36.79 -2.92
CA LEU A 6 -38.49 -35.40 -2.70
C LEU A 6 -37.02 -35.23 -3.10
N PRO A 7 -36.66 -34.22 -3.91
CA PRO A 7 -35.27 -33.94 -4.20
C PRO A 7 -34.59 -33.45 -2.92
N THR A 8 -33.37 -33.94 -2.72
CA THR A 8 -32.51 -33.62 -1.58
C THR A 8 -32.24 -32.10 -1.52
N LYS A 9 -32.23 -31.54 -0.29
CA LYS A 9 -32.08 -30.11 0.02
C LYS A 9 -30.84 -29.41 -0.59
N SER A 10 -29.92 -30.12 -1.23
CA SER A 10 -28.69 -29.55 -1.79
C SER A 10 -28.87 -28.88 -3.16
N ALA A 11 -29.86 -29.30 -3.96
CA ALA A 11 -30.03 -28.76 -5.32
C ALA A 11 -30.77 -27.40 -5.36
N LEU A 12 -31.67 -27.14 -4.40
CA LEU A 12 -32.41 -25.87 -4.35
C LEU A 12 -31.53 -24.67 -3.98
N ASN A 13 -30.50 -24.87 -3.17
CA ASN A 13 -29.58 -23.80 -2.80
C ASN A 13 -28.68 -23.38 -3.96
N PHE A 14 -28.28 -24.30 -4.84
CA PHE A 14 -27.39 -23.95 -5.94
C PHE A 14 -28.10 -23.09 -6.99
N CYS A 15 -29.34 -23.42 -7.34
CA CYS A 15 -30.11 -22.64 -8.32
C CYS A 15 -30.51 -21.25 -7.78
N PHE A 16 -30.76 -21.13 -6.47
CA PHE A 16 -31.06 -19.86 -5.81
C PHE A 16 -29.82 -18.96 -5.70
N ILE A 17 -28.68 -19.54 -5.30
CA ILE A 17 -27.39 -18.82 -5.28
C ILE A 17 -26.99 -18.41 -6.69
N TYR A 18 -27.16 -19.27 -7.68
CA TYR A 18 -26.84 -18.93 -9.08
C TYR A 18 -27.76 -17.84 -9.62
N LYS A 19 -29.06 -17.84 -9.28
CA LYS A 19 -29.98 -16.75 -9.62
C LYS A 19 -29.61 -15.44 -8.94
N ILE A 20 -29.17 -15.46 -7.68
CA ILE A 20 -28.66 -14.26 -7.00
C ILE A 20 -27.37 -13.78 -7.66
N LEU A 21 -26.43 -14.68 -7.96
CA LEU A 21 -25.18 -14.36 -8.64
C LEU A 21 -25.43 -13.74 -10.03
N HIS A 22 -26.42 -14.27 -10.75
CA HIS A 22 -26.77 -13.82 -12.10
C HIS A 22 -27.66 -12.56 -12.09
N ALA A 23 -28.43 -12.32 -11.02
CA ALA A 23 -29.20 -11.09 -10.81
C ALA A 23 -28.32 -9.93 -10.31
N LEU A 24 -27.18 -10.21 -9.68
CA LEU A 24 -26.15 -9.22 -9.35
C LEU A 24 -25.25 -8.85 -10.55
N GLN A 25 -25.50 -9.45 -11.72
CA GLN A 25 -24.82 -9.19 -12.99
C GLN A 25 -25.58 -8.20 -13.89
N THR A 26 -26.59 -7.50 -13.34
CA THR A 26 -27.23 -6.35 -14.00
C THR A 26 -26.79 -5.09 -13.27
N ASP A 27 -26.29 -4.13 -14.04
CA ASP A 27 -25.61 -2.88 -13.64
C ASP A 27 -24.09 -3.03 -13.62
N GLY A 28 -23.46 -2.50 -14.68
CA GLY A 28 -22.05 -2.61 -15.03
C GLY A 28 -21.09 -1.96 -14.03
N PHE A 29 -21.08 -2.44 -12.78
CA PHE A 29 -20.15 -2.05 -11.74
C PHE A 29 -19.64 -3.29 -11.01
N THR A 30 -18.77 -4.04 -11.68
CA THR A 30 -17.96 -5.06 -10.99
C THR A 30 -16.96 -4.33 -10.09
N VAL A 31 -17.32 -4.09 -8.82
CA VAL A 31 -16.29 -3.90 -7.80
C VAL A 31 -15.50 -5.20 -7.76
N PRO A 32 -14.19 -5.22 -8.10
CA PRO A 32 -13.44 -6.46 -8.08
C PRO A 32 -13.52 -7.03 -6.66
N LEU A 33 -13.86 -8.31 -6.51
CA LEU A 33 -14.00 -9.01 -5.23
C LEU A 33 -12.80 -8.76 -4.28
N LYS A 34 -11.62 -8.54 -4.86
CA LYS A 34 -10.37 -8.10 -4.18
C LYS A 34 -10.58 -6.84 -3.32
N LYS A 35 -11.34 -5.85 -3.79
CA LYS A 35 -11.61 -4.57 -3.08
C LYS A 35 -12.50 -4.76 -1.85
N ILE A 36 -13.33 -5.80 -1.81
CA ILE A 36 -14.22 -6.13 -0.68
C ILE A 36 -13.46 -6.89 0.42
N LEU A 37 -12.47 -7.71 0.04
CA LEU A 37 -11.64 -8.50 0.96
C LEU A 37 -10.48 -7.71 1.60
N MET A 38 -10.15 -6.53 1.07
CA MET A 38 -9.09 -5.69 1.63
C MET A 38 -9.58 -4.95 2.87
N LYS A 39 -8.84 -5.08 3.99
CA LYS A 39 -9.14 -4.38 5.24
C LYS A 39 -9.15 -2.87 5.00
N THR A 40 -10.25 -2.21 5.35
CA THR A 40 -10.38 -0.75 5.28
C THR A 40 -9.19 -0.07 5.97
N GLN A 41 -8.51 0.80 5.23
CA GLN A 41 -7.43 1.61 5.77
C GLN A 41 -7.96 2.82 6.54
N SER A 42 -7.17 3.24 7.52
CA SER A 42 -7.35 4.40 8.38
C SER A 42 -5.98 4.86 8.88
N TYR A 43 -5.93 5.97 9.62
CA TYR A 43 -4.70 6.43 10.28
C TYR A 43 -3.99 5.31 11.08
N LYS A 44 -4.73 4.41 11.73
CA LYS A 44 -4.14 3.35 12.58
C LYS A 44 -3.46 2.22 11.80
N ASN A 45 -3.80 2.01 10.53
CA ASN A 45 -3.38 0.84 9.74
C ASN A 45 -2.99 1.17 8.29
N HIS A 46 -2.62 2.42 8.01
CA HIS A 46 -2.18 2.87 6.69
C HIS A 46 -0.75 2.41 6.34
N ILE A 47 0.07 2.06 7.34
CA ILE A 47 1.42 1.54 7.13
C ILE A 47 1.30 0.09 6.71
N ARG A 48 1.94 -0.25 5.59
CA ARG A 48 1.92 -1.59 5.02
C ARG A 48 3.34 -2.15 4.97
N PHE A 49 3.47 -3.44 5.24
CA PHE A 49 4.69 -4.19 5.03
C PHE A 49 4.46 -5.26 3.96
N TYR A 50 5.47 -5.53 3.13
CA TYR A 50 5.49 -6.69 2.25
C TYR A 50 6.18 -7.85 2.99
N PRO A 51 5.45 -8.87 3.47
CA PRO A 51 6.01 -9.86 4.39
C PRO A 51 7.21 -10.64 3.86
N PRO A 52 7.22 -11.12 2.59
CA PRO A 52 8.38 -11.84 2.04
C PRO A 52 9.66 -11.01 2.08
N HIS A 53 9.57 -9.69 1.93
CA HIS A 53 10.75 -8.84 1.95
C HIS A 53 11.15 -8.42 3.37
N HIS A 54 10.20 -8.05 4.22
CA HIS A 54 10.50 -7.48 5.55
C HIS A 54 10.77 -8.54 6.61
N PHE A 55 10.02 -9.65 6.58
CA PHE A 55 10.04 -10.66 7.64
C PHE A 55 10.71 -11.96 7.22
N VAL A 56 11.12 -12.10 5.96
CA VAL A 56 11.85 -13.27 5.45
C VAL A 56 13.21 -12.86 4.89
N TYR A 57 13.24 -12.08 3.81
CA TYR A 57 14.49 -11.72 3.12
C TYR A 57 15.51 -10.98 4.02
N TYR A 58 15.10 -9.87 4.64
CA TYR A 58 16.03 -9.09 5.49
C TYR A 58 16.54 -9.89 6.70
N PRO A 59 15.70 -10.59 7.48
CA PRO A 59 16.19 -11.43 8.57
C PRO A 59 17.18 -12.50 8.12
N ILE A 60 16.92 -13.16 6.99
CA ILE A 60 17.83 -14.17 6.43
C ILE A 60 19.19 -13.57 6.07
N ILE A 61 19.21 -12.42 5.38
CA ILE A 61 20.47 -11.73 5.03
C ILE A 61 21.23 -11.32 6.29
N ILE A 62 20.54 -10.73 7.27
CA ILE A 62 21.17 -10.29 8.52
C ILE A 62 21.77 -11.48 9.28
N ALA A 63 21.06 -12.61 9.33
CA ALA A 63 21.55 -13.82 9.97
C ALA A 63 22.82 -14.35 9.26
N PHE A 64 22.79 -14.51 7.93
CA PHE A 64 23.95 -14.98 7.18
C PHE A 64 25.15 -14.03 7.27
N LEU A 65 24.92 -12.71 7.21
CA LEU A 65 25.97 -11.72 7.39
C LEU A 65 26.58 -11.81 8.80
N SER A 66 25.74 -11.99 9.82
CA SER A 66 26.20 -12.12 11.21
C SER A 66 27.04 -13.39 11.40
N PHE A 67 26.63 -14.53 10.82
CA PHE A 67 27.43 -15.76 10.84
C PHE A 67 28.75 -15.62 10.09
N SER A 68 28.74 -15.03 8.89
CA SER A 68 29.96 -14.87 8.10
C SER A 68 30.97 -13.94 8.78
N VAL A 69 30.48 -12.85 9.40
CA VAL A 69 31.31 -11.95 10.20
C VAL A 69 31.85 -12.65 11.43
N PHE A 70 31.01 -13.40 12.16
CA PHE A 70 31.45 -14.18 13.32
C PHE A 70 32.57 -15.17 12.98
N PHE A 71 32.43 -15.91 11.87
CA PHE A 71 33.46 -16.86 11.43
C PHE A 71 34.73 -16.20 10.90
N ALA A 72 34.63 -14.99 10.33
CA ALA A 72 35.80 -14.21 9.96
C ALA A 72 36.69 -13.88 11.17
N PHE A 73 36.11 -13.75 12.37
CA PHE A 73 36.87 -13.48 13.59
C PHE A 73 37.26 -14.72 14.41
N THR A 74 36.62 -15.87 14.18
CA THR A 74 36.81 -17.08 15.00
C THR A 74 37.53 -18.23 14.31
N THR A 75 37.69 -18.16 12.98
CA THR A 75 38.34 -19.21 12.19
C THR A 75 39.62 -18.73 11.52
N LYS A 76 40.44 -19.67 11.02
CA LYS A 76 41.69 -19.35 10.30
C LYS A 76 41.43 -18.86 8.87
N ASP A 77 40.25 -19.15 8.31
CA ASP A 77 39.88 -18.85 6.92
C ASP A 77 39.33 -17.42 6.76
N VAL A 78 40.01 -16.44 7.36
CA VAL A 78 39.55 -15.04 7.45
C VAL A 78 39.22 -14.44 6.08
N ILE A 79 40.03 -14.73 5.06
CA ILE A 79 39.85 -14.20 3.70
C ILE A 79 38.53 -14.70 3.10
N LEU A 80 38.24 -16.00 3.24
CA LEU A 80 37.01 -16.61 2.71
C LEU A 80 35.77 -16.00 3.37
N TRP A 81 35.75 -15.94 4.71
CA TRP A 81 34.60 -15.41 5.46
C TRP A 81 34.40 -13.90 5.28
N SER A 82 35.50 -13.15 5.11
CA SER A 82 35.43 -11.72 4.78
C SER A 82 34.85 -11.50 3.38
N PHE A 83 35.25 -12.32 2.40
CA PHE A 83 34.69 -12.27 1.06
C PHE A 83 33.19 -12.61 1.03
N ILE A 84 32.77 -13.66 1.74
CA ILE A 84 31.35 -14.01 1.91
C ILE A 84 30.58 -12.85 2.56
N SER A 85 31.14 -12.22 3.60
CA SER A 85 30.51 -11.07 4.25
C SER A 85 30.34 -9.89 3.29
N ALA A 86 31.34 -9.60 2.46
CA ALA A 86 31.26 -8.55 1.44
C ALA A 86 30.14 -8.82 0.43
N ILE A 87 29.94 -10.07 -0.01
CA ILE A 87 28.83 -10.46 -0.89
C ILE A 87 27.48 -10.14 -0.22
N PHE A 88 27.27 -10.53 1.04
CA PHE A 88 26.02 -10.25 1.74
C PHE A 88 25.77 -8.76 1.94
N ILE A 89 26.82 -7.96 2.20
CA ILE A 89 26.71 -6.50 2.24
C ILE A 89 26.26 -5.96 0.88
N ILE A 90 26.85 -6.40 -0.22
CA ILE A 90 26.46 -5.98 -1.57
C ILE A 90 25.00 -6.37 -1.87
N LEU A 91 24.57 -7.58 -1.51
CA LEU A 91 23.17 -8.03 -1.68
C LEU A 91 22.19 -7.20 -0.83
N PHE A 92 22.58 -6.84 0.40
CA PHE A 92 21.79 -5.96 1.26
C PHE A 92 21.65 -4.57 0.63
N CYS A 93 22.77 -3.98 0.20
CA CYS A 93 22.80 -2.67 -0.47
C CYS A 93 21.96 -2.70 -1.76
N LEU A 94 22.07 -3.74 -2.57
CA LEU A 94 21.30 -3.90 -3.80
C LEU A 94 19.79 -3.92 -3.51
N ALA A 95 19.35 -4.72 -2.54
CA ALA A 95 17.94 -4.78 -2.16
C ALA A 95 17.41 -3.44 -1.61
N PHE A 96 18.22 -2.74 -0.82
CA PHE A 96 17.89 -1.42 -0.31
C PHE A 96 17.78 -0.39 -1.45
N MET A 97 18.78 -0.34 -2.35
CA MET A 97 18.81 0.62 -3.47
C MET A 97 17.65 0.43 -4.44
N LEU A 98 17.34 -0.82 -4.81
CA LEU A 98 16.27 -1.11 -5.76
C LEU A 98 14.92 -0.58 -5.28
N ARG A 99 14.64 -0.75 -3.99
CA ARG A 99 13.40 -0.26 -3.39
C ARG A 99 13.43 1.25 -3.18
N GLN A 100 14.46 1.77 -2.52
CA GLN A 100 14.49 3.16 -2.07
C GLN A 100 14.59 4.13 -3.24
N HIS A 101 15.39 3.82 -4.26
CA HIS A 101 15.68 4.76 -5.32
C HIS A 101 14.62 4.72 -6.43
N TYR A 102 14.29 3.54 -6.95
CA TYR A 102 13.42 3.45 -8.12
C TYR A 102 11.94 3.48 -7.74
N ALA A 103 11.53 2.65 -6.77
CA ALA A 103 10.11 2.51 -6.44
C ALA A 103 9.55 3.77 -5.75
N LEU A 104 10.23 4.31 -4.74
CA LEU A 104 9.74 5.49 -4.03
C LEU A 104 9.71 6.74 -4.91
N THR A 105 10.72 6.95 -5.75
CA THR A 105 10.76 8.10 -6.67
C THR A 105 9.59 8.05 -7.65
N LEU A 106 9.34 6.89 -8.26
CA LEU A 106 8.20 6.73 -9.17
C LEU A 106 6.87 6.91 -8.45
N GLN A 107 6.68 6.28 -7.28
CA GLN A 107 5.46 6.42 -6.49
C GLN A 107 5.22 7.87 -6.06
N ASN A 108 6.25 8.61 -5.65
CA ASN A 108 6.12 10.01 -5.26
C ASN A 108 5.69 10.89 -6.44
N ARG A 109 6.22 10.63 -7.65
CA ARG A 109 5.77 11.31 -8.87
C ARG A 109 4.31 10.99 -9.20
N ILE A 110 3.90 9.72 -9.09
CA ILE A 110 2.51 9.30 -9.32
C ILE A 110 1.57 9.97 -8.31
N VAL A 111 1.94 10.02 -7.02
CA VAL A 111 1.12 10.67 -5.98
C VAL A 111 0.93 12.15 -6.26
N ARG A 112 1.98 12.89 -6.66
CA ARG A 112 1.83 14.30 -7.07
C ARG A 112 0.89 14.46 -8.26
N LEU A 113 1.05 13.64 -9.30
CA LEU A 113 0.17 13.68 -10.48
C LEU A 113 -1.29 13.35 -10.13
N GLU A 114 -1.51 12.35 -9.29
CA GLU A 114 -2.84 11.99 -8.81
C GLU A 114 -3.47 13.16 -8.04
N LEU A 115 -2.72 13.78 -7.12
CA LEU A 115 -3.20 14.91 -6.33
C LEU A 115 -3.51 16.13 -7.20
N ARG A 116 -2.63 16.48 -8.14
CA ARG A 116 -2.86 17.57 -9.11
C ARG A 116 -4.14 17.34 -9.90
N TYR A 117 -4.31 16.13 -10.42
CA TYR A 117 -5.52 15.75 -11.15
C TYR A 117 -6.78 15.84 -10.29
N ARG A 118 -6.75 15.26 -9.08
CA ARG A 118 -7.90 15.25 -8.17
C ARG A 118 -8.27 16.66 -7.72
N TYR A 119 -7.28 17.48 -7.36
CA TYR A 119 -7.51 18.85 -6.96
C TYR A 119 -8.11 19.68 -8.11
N LEU A 120 -7.60 19.51 -9.34
CA LEU A 120 -8.17 20.14 -10.53
C LEU A 120 -9.60 19.68 -10.79
N ALA A 121 -9.89 18.38 -10.67
CA ALA A 121 -11.21 17.82 -10.91
C ALA A 121 -12.26 18.31 -9.89
N VAL A 122 -11.87 18.50 -8.63
CA VAL A 122 -12.78 18.95 -7.55
C VAL A 122 -12.95 20.46 -7.55
N THR A 123 -11.88 21.23 -7.75
CA THR A 123 -11.88 22.69 -7.53
C THR A 123 -11.88 23.52 -8.81
N GLY A 124 -11.54 22.91 -9.95
CA GLY A 124 -11.26 23.61 -11.21
C GLY A 124 -9.93 24.41 -11.22
N LYS A 125 -9.15 24.39 -10.13
CA LYS A 125 -7.89 25.11 -9.98
C LYS A 125 -6.70 24.15 -10.11
N LYS A 126 -5.56 24.67 -10.55
CA LYS A 126 -4.32 23.87 -10.62
C LYS A 126 -3.72 23.78 -9.22
N LEU A 127 -3.31 22.57 -8.81
CA LEU A 127 -2.62 22.40 -7.53
C LEU A 127 -1.23 23.03 -7.59
N GLU A 128 -0.64 23.04 -8.78
CA GLU A 128 0.67 23.61 -9.09
C GLU A 128 0.79 25.08 -8.65
N ASP A 129 -0.31 25.84 -8.63
CA ASP A 129 -0.33 27.25 -8.20
C ASP A 129 0.01 27.43 -6.70
N ILE A 130 -0.22 26.38 -5.90
CA ILE A 130 0.00 26.36 -4.44
C ILE A 130 0.94 25.25 -3.99
N GLU A 131 1.39 24.38 -4.90
CA GLU A 131 2.16 23.18 -4.57
C GLU A 131 3.51 23.51 -3.93
N GLU A 132 4.16 24.61 -4.34
CA GLU A 132 5.43 25.05 -3.76
C GLU A 132 5.32 25.47 -2.28
N GLN A 133 4.11 25.78 -1.82
CA GLN A 133 3.82 26.11 -0.42
C GLN A 133 3.63 24.85 0.43
N LEU A 134 3.49 23.68 -0.21
CA LEU A 134 3.30 22.38 0.44
C LEU A 134 4.60 21.57 0.39
N ASN A 135 4.96 20.96 1.51
CA ASN A 135 6.08 20.02 1.52
C ASN A 135 5.65 18.59 1.11
N ASP A 136 6.62 17.76 0.79
CA ASP A 136 6.39 16.37 0.35
C ASP A 136 5.58 15.56 1.36
N ASP A 137 5.83 15.72 2.66
CA ASP A 137 5.10 15.01 3.71
C ASP A 137 3.62 15.41 3.78
N GLN A 138 3.31 16.69 3.56
CA GLN A 138 1.94 17.21 3.48
C GLN A 138 1.24 16.66 2.24
N LEU A 139 1.89 16.70 1.07
CA LEU A 139 1.36 16.13 -0.16
C LEU A 139 1.07 14.63 0.02
N PHE A 140 2.02 13.86 0.57
CA PHE A 140 1.83 12.42 0.80
C PHE A 140 0.79 12.11 1.88
N ALA A 141 0.48 13.04 2.78
CA ALA A 141 -0.63 12.91 3.71
C ALA A 141 -1.98 13.17 3.02
N LEU A 142 -2.07 14.22 2.20
CA LEU A 142 -3.29 14.64 1.49
C LEU A 142 -3.83 13.57 0.53
N ARG A 143 -2.98 12.67 0.03
CA ARG A 143 -3.42 11.56 -0.83
C ARG A 143 -4.50 10.68 -0.18
N PHE A 144 -4.50 10.59 1.16
CA PHE A 144 -5.46 9.79 1.92
C PHE A 144 -6.79 10.51 2.17
N ALA A 145 -6.90 11.80 1.87
CA ALA A 145 -8.17 12.53 1.99
C ALA A 145 -9.11 12.14 0.84
N ALA A 146 -10.41 12.03 1.08
CA ALA A 146 -11.39 11.87 0.00
C ALA A 146 -11.58 13.16 -0.78
N ASP A 147 -12.11 13.06 -2.01
CA ASP A 147 -12.33 14.22 -2.88
C ASP A 147 -13.26 15.28 -2.26
N ILE A 148 -14.23 14.84 -1.44
CA ILE A 148 -15.21 15.70 -0.77
C ILE A 148 -14.61 16.64 0.29
N GLU A 149 -13.47 16.30 0.88
CA GLU A 149 -12.81 17.09 1.93
C GLU A 149 -11.45 17.64 1.50
N LEU A 150 -11.03 17.35 0.25
CA LEU A 150 -9.68 17.66 -0.24
C LEU A 150 -9.41 19.17 -0.30
N GLU A 151 -10.31 19.96 -0.89
CA GLU A 151 -10.12 21.42 -1.00
C GLU A 151 -10.02 22.09 0.37
N GLU A 152 -10.97 21.77 1.27
CA GLU A 152 -10.99 22.32 2.62
C GLU A 152 -9.71 21.95 3.38
N LEU A 153 -9.28 20.69 3.31
CA LEU A 153 -8.10 20.23 4.00
C LEU A 153 -6.83 20.90 3.47
N VAL A 154 -6.70 21.09 2.15
CA VAL A 154 -5.59 21.85 1.56
C VAL A 154 -5.54 23.28 2.10
N GLN A 155 -6.68 23.98 2.16
CA GLN A 155 -6.74 25.34 2.71
C GLN A 155 -6.35 25.38 4.19
N GLN A 156 -6.77 24.38 4.97
CA GLN A 156 -6.37 24.27 6.38
C GLN A 156 -4.86 24.03 6.52
N VAL A 157 -4.26 23.22 5.63
CA VAL A 157 -2.80 22.98 5.62
C VAL A 157 -2.04 24.27 5.32
N LEU A 158 -2.46 25.03 4.31
CA LEU A 158 -1.84 26.30 3.95
C LEU A 158 -1.95 27.34 5.09
N THR A 159 -3.12 27.42 5.73
CA THR A 159 -3.37 28.42 6.79
C THR A 159 -2.68 28.06 8.11
N LYS A 160 -2.73 26.79 8.52
CA LYS A 160 -2.28 26.34 9.84
C LYS A 160 -0.90 25.68 9.82
N ASN A 161 -0.28 25.53 8.65
CA ASN A 161 0.96 24.81 8.41
C ASN A 161 1.00 23.45 9.12
N LEU A 162 0.00 22.60 8.82
CA LEU A 162 -0.15 21.30 9.48
C LEU A 162 0.95 20.34 9.06
N SER A 163 1.49 19.55 9.99
CA SER A 163 2.39 18.45 9.64
C SER A 163 1.63 17.30 8.98
N GLY A 164 2.32 16.48 8.17
CA GLY A 164 1.72 15.32 7.51
C GLY A 164 0.98 14.37 8.47
N ASP A 165 1.50 14.20 9.68
CA ASP A 165 0.82 13.39 10.72
C ASP A 165 -0.49 14.02 11.19
N LYS A 166 -0.51 15.34 11.42
CA LYS A 166 -1.71 16.07 11.82
C LYS A 166 -2.77 16.04 10.71
N ILE A 167 -2.36 16.17 9.45
CA ILE A 167 -3.24 16.03 8.28
C ILE A 167 -3.91 14.67 8.28
N LYS A 168 -3.13 13.59 8.43
CA LYS A 168 -3.71 12.23 8.44
C LYS A 168 -4.70 12.04 9.60
N LYS A 169 -4.46 12.68 10.75
CA LYS A 169 -5.39 12.64 11.90
C LYS A 169 -6.66 13.44 11.68
N SER A 170 -6.65 14.48 10.84
CA SER A 170 -7.83 15.31 10.57
C SER A 170 -8.73 14.78 9.44
N ILE A 171 -8.29 13.77 8.68
CA ILE A 171 -9.07 13.13 7.62
C ILE A 171 -10.30 12.44 8.22
N GLN A 172 -11.50 12.80 7.76
CA GLN A 172 -12.74 12.16 8.16
C GLN A 172 -13.10 11.01 7.21
N TYR A 173 -12.85 11.20 5.92
CA TYR A 173 -13.20 10.25 4.86
C TYR A 173 -11.94 9.66 4.23
N TRP A 174 -11.46 8.56 4.81
CA TRP A 174 -10.18 7.97 4.43
C TRP A 174 -10.22 7.27 3.06
N LYS A 175 -9.45 7.77 2.10
CA LYS A 175 -9.13 7.11 0.83
C LYS A 175 -7.94 6.16 1.02
N GLY A 176 -8.20 4.86 1.09
CA GLY A 176 -7.16 3.84 1.23
C GLY A 176 -6.23 3.78 0.01
N ASP A 177 -4.93 3.70 0.25
CA ASP A 177 -3.90 3.36 -0.73
C ASP A 177 -3.42 1.93 -0.50
N TYR A 178 -3.95 1.03 -1.33
CA TYR A 178 -3.69 -0.41 -1.27
C TYR A 178 -2.61 -0.88 -2.23
N GLU A 179 -1.95 0.03 -2.96
CA GLU A 179 -0.93 -0.33 -3.94
C GLU A 179 0.48 0.07 -3.49
N ARG A 180 0.61 1.01 -2.54
CA ARG A 180 1.90 1.34 -1.91
C ARG A 180 2.26 0.39 -0.77
N VAL A 181 3.53 0.04 -0.69
CA VAL A 181 4.16 -0.80 0.35
C VAL A 181 5.52 -0.23 0.76
#